data_AF-A0A9N8PHS1-F1
#
_entry.id   AF-A0A9N8PHS1-F1
#
_cell.length_a   1.000
_cell.length_b   1.000
_cell.length_c   1.000
_cell.angle_alpha   90.00
_cell.angle_beta   90.00
_cell.angle_gamma   90.00
#
_symmetry.space_group_name_H-M   'P 1'
#
loop_
_entity.id
_entity.type
_entity.pdbx_description
1 polymer ?
#
loop_
_entity_poly.entity_id
_entity_poly.type
_entity_poly.pdbx_seq_one_letter_code
_entity_poly.pdbx_strand_id
1 'polypeptide(L)'
;MSFRALFTAGLAAFAPLASAYTTPQGDPTGNAIYEPGLNSIVPVGKPFTITWEPDTKGKISLVLLHGPSTNVQPIQTIVESIDNTGSYDWTPDTHLAPNKTYYGIELIVEGTGQYQCMQHEAMSMQ
;
A
#
# COMPACT_ATOMS: atom_id res chain seq x y z
N MET A 1 -60.49 -3.02 8.41
CA MET A 1 -59.28 -2.50 7.74
C MET A 1 -58.60 -1.51 8.67
N SER A 2 -57.41 -1.81 9.19
CA SER A 2 -56.36 -0.80 9.36
C SER A 2 -55.02 -1.48 9.63
N PHE A 3 -53.96 -0.79 9.25
CA PHE A 3 -52.69 -1.29 8.72
C PHE A 3 -51.61 -1.41 9.81
N ARG A 4 -50.67 -2.35 9.60
CA ARG A 4 -49.47 -2.59 10.42
C ARG A 4 -48.46 -1.45 10.26
N ALA A 5 -47.60 -1.22 11.26
CA ALA A 5 -46.19 -0.92 11.03
C ALA A 5 -45.35 -1.11 12.31
N LEU A 6 -44.69 -2.27 12.42
CA LEU A 6 -43.52 -2.44 13.29
C LEU A 6 -42.31 -1.88 12.52
N PHE A 7 -41.71 -0.79 12.98
CA PHE A 7 -40.44 -0.29 12.45
C PHE A 7 -39.29 -1.01 13.15
N THR A 8 -38.67 -1.97 12.48
CA THR A 8 -37.40 -2.56 12.89
C THR A 8 -36.27 -1.76 12.24
N ALA A 9 -35.60 -0.90 13.02
CA ALA A 9 -34.38 -0.23 12.58
C ALA A 9 -33.22 -1.23 12.59
N GLY A 10 -32.75 -1.63 11.41
CA GLY A 10 -31.56 -2.46 11.23
C GLY A 10 -30.29 -1.64 11.46
N LEU A 11 -29.51 -2.03 12.46
CA LEU A 11 -28.19 -1.50 12.78
C LEU A 11 -27.16 -2.05 11.77
N ALA A 12 -26.67 -1.21 10.86
CA ALA A 12 -25.51 -1.56 10.03
C ALA A 12 -24.23 -1.20 10.80
N ALA A 13 -23.64 -2.19 11.47
CA ALA A 13 -22.29 -2.07 12.01
C ALA A 13 -21.30 -2.16 10.84
N PHE A 14 -20.65 -1.05 10.50
CA PHE A 14 -19.49 -1.06 9.62
C PHE A 14 -18.32 -1.65 10.41
N ALA A 15 -17.98 -2.91 10.13
CA ALA A 15 -16.72 -3.47 10.61
C ALA A 15 -15.58 -2.79 9.84
N PRO A 16 -14.59 -2.18 10.51
CA PRO A 16 -13.42 -1.67 9.82
C PRO A 16 -12.69 -2.84 9.15
N LEU A 17 -12.33 -2.66 7.87
CA LEU A 17 -11.40 -3.56 7.18
C LEU A 17 -10.07 -3.48 7.93
N ALA A 18 -9.74 -4.50 8.71
CA ALA A 18 -8.42 -4.61 9.31
C ALA A 18 -7.40 -4.90 8.19
N SER A 19 -6.39 -4.06 8.04
CA SER A 19 -5.21 -4.38 7.24
C SER A 19 -4.60 -5.69 7.76
N ALA A 20 -4.42 -6.69 6.89
CA ALA A 20 -3.92 -8.01 7.28
C ALA A 20 -2.39 -8.05 7.47
N TYR A 21 -1.67 -7.00 7.03
CA TYR A 21 -0.22 -6.90 7.15
C TYR A 21 0.21 -6.32 8.50
N THR A 22 1.43 -6.68 8.96
CA THR A 22 2.02 -6.15 10.20
C THR A 22 2.10 -4.62 10.15
N THR A 23 1.69 -3.91 11.19
CA THR A 23 1.78 -2.44 11.22
C THR A 23 3.25 -1.97 11.28
N PRO A 24 3.67 -0.96 10.51
CA PRO A 24 4.99 -0.34 10.59
C PRO A 24 5.32 0.15 12.02
N GLN A 25 6.55 -0.05 12.48
CA GLN A 25 7.02 0.39 13.81
C GLN A 25 8.46 0.92 13.74
N GLY A 26 8.74 1.98 14.51
CA GLY A 26 10.08 2.58 14.63
C GLY A 26 10.40 3.58 13.52
N ASP A 27 11.70 3.75 13.25
CA ASP A 27 12.20 4.57 12.14
C ASP A 27 12.43 3.71 10.89
N PRO A 28 12.26 4.27 9.68
CA PRO A 28 12.44 3.52 8.43
C PRO A 28 13.89 3.02 8.29
N THR A 29 14.07 1.71 8.11
CA THR A 29 15.40 1.07 8.09
C THR A 29 15.39 -0.27 7.35
N GLY A 30 16.51 -0.59 6.70
CA GLY A 30 16.64 -1.74 5.80
C GLY A 30 15.79 -1.60 4.55
N ASN A 31 15.81 -2.63 3.70
CA ASN A 31 15.03 -2.78 2.49
C ASN A 31 14.93 -1.53 1.62
N ALA A 32 16.07 -0.87 1.37
CA ALA A 32 16.12 0.35 0.58
C ALA A 32 15.44 0.15 -0.78
N ILE A 33 14.37 0.91 -1.05
CA ILE A 33 13.60 0.77 -2.29
C ILE A 33 14.28 1.58 -3.39
N TYR A 34 14.51 0.95 -4.54
CA TYR A 34 15.18 1.55 -5.69
C TYR A 34 14.19 1.95 -6.78
N GLU A 35 13.26 1.07 -7.12
CA GLU A 35 12.16 1.35 -8.06
C GLU A 35 10.80 1.07 -7.42
N PRO A 36 9.80 1.96 -7.62
CA PRO A 36 9.91 3.27 -8.27
C PRO A 36 10.78 4.28 -7.49
N GLY A 37 11.65 5.01 -8.20
CA GLY A 37 12.43 6.12 -7.66
C GLY A 37 11.74 7.48 -7.86
N LEU A 38 12.38 8.56 -7.43
CA LEU A 38 11.84 9.93 -7.56
C LEU A 38 11.48 10.26 -9.03
N ASN A 39 10.27 10.78 -9.24
CA ASN A 39 9.69 11.11 -10.56
C ASN A 39 9.43 9.89 -11.47
N SER A 40 9.40 8.67 -10.92
CA SER A 40 9.05 7.50 -11.72
C SER A 40 7.62 7.62 -12.26
N ILE A 41 7.44 7.15 -13.49
CA ILE A 41 6.14 7.01 -14.11
C ILE A 41 5.81 5.52 -14.13
N VAL A 42 4.86 5.14 -13.27
CA VAL A 42 4.39 3.76 -13.15
C VAL A 42 3.19 3.58 -14.08
N PRO A 43 3.29 2.69 -15.09
CA PRO A 43 2.25 2.53 -16.09
C PRO A 43 1.06 1.75 -15.52
N VAL A 44 -0.13 2.33 -15.51
CA VAL A 44 -1.34 1.61 -15.09
C VAL A 44 -1.75 0.58 -16.13
N GLY A 45 -2.33 -0.53 -15.66
CA GLY A 45 -2.77 -1.64 -16.52
C GLY A 45 -1.63 -2.38 -17.23
N LYS A 46 -0.37 -2.06 -16.91
CA LYS A 46 0.82 -2.73 -17.46
C LYS A 46 1.73 -3.21 -16.34
N PRO A 47 2.51 -4.28 -16.55
CA PRO A 47 3.51 -4.70 -15.58
C PRO A 47 4.53 -3.60 -15.31
N PHE A 48 4.84 -3.43 -14.03
CA PHE A 48 5.89 -2.59 -13.48
C PHE A 48 6.63 -3.38 -12.40
N THR A 49 7.95 -3.40 -12.44
CA THR A 49 8.77 -4.14 -11.48
C THR A 49 9.20 -3.21 -10.34
N ILE A 50 8.77 -3.53 -9.13
CA ILE A 50 9.24 -2.87 -7.90
C ILE A 50 10.55 -3.54 -7.49
N THR A 51 11.58 -2.76 -7.15
CA THR A 51 12.89 -3.31 -6.74
C THR A 51 13.41 -2.66 -5.46
N TRP A 52 14.09 -3.46 -4.64
CA TRP A 52 14.67 -3.03 -3.36
C TRP A 52 15.87 -3.89 -2.97
N GLU A 53 16.61 -3.47 -1.94
CA GLU A 53 17.71 -4.24 -1.36
C GLU A 53 17.19 -5.25 -0.31
N PRO A 54 17.22 -6.58 -0.52
CA PRO A 54 16.66 -7.53 0.45
C PRO A 54 17.59 -7.80 1.64
N ASP A 55 17.89 -6.78 2.45
CA ASP A 55 18.86 -6.84 3.54
C ASP A 55 18.28 -7.31 4.89
N THR A 56 16.95 -7.41 5.01
CA THR A 56 16.29 -7.96 6.21
C THR A 56 15.93 -9.43 6.08
N LYS A 57 15.67 -10.08 7.23
CA LYS A 57 15.16 -11.44 7.30
C LYS A 57 13.65 -11.45 7.48
N GLY A 58 13.00 -12.48 6.94
CA GLY A 58 11.56 -12.67 7.05
C GLY A 58 10.83 -12.43 5.74
N LYS A 59 9.50 -12.55 5.81
CA LYS A 59 8.60 -12.21 4.72
C LYS A 59 8.32 -10.71 4.73
N ILE A 60 7.93 -10.17 3.59
CA ILE A 60 7.58 -8.76 3.45
C ILE A 60 6.21 -8.58 2.82
N SER A 61 5.65 -7.39 3.03
CA SER A 61 4.44 -6.90 2.38
C SER A 61 4.74 -5.56 1.73
N LEU A 62 4.15 -5.32 0.55
CA LEU A 62 4.22 -4.04 -0.17
C LEU A 62 2.85 -3.37 -0.12
N VAL A 63 2.85 -2.10 0.24
CA VAL A 63 1.64 -1.29 0.39
C VAL A 63 1.79 -0.04 -0.46
N LEU A 64 0.76 0.25 -1.25
CA LEU A 64 0.64 1.49 -1.99
C LEU A 64 0.15 2.58 -1.04
N LEU A 65 0.91 3.66 -0.99
CA LEU A 65 0.58 4.87 -0.27
C LEU A 65 0.11 5.95 -1.23
N HIS A 66 -0.79 6.83 -0.78
CA HIS A 66 -1.19 8.02 -1.49
C HIS A 66 -1.39 9.21 -0.56
N GLY A 67 -0.91 10.40 -0.97
CA GLY A 67 -1.08 11.65 -0.23
C GLY A 67 0.18 12.52 -0.24
N PRO A 68 0.07 13.78 0.21
CA PRO A 68 1.22 14.68 0.31
C PRO A 68 2.26 14.12 1.29
N SER A 69 3.52 14.52 1.14
CA SER A 69 4.63 14.07 2.00
C SER A 69 4.40 14.33 3.51
N THR A 70 3.56 15.30 3.86
CA THR A 70 3.18 15.62 5.24
C THR A 70 2.05 14.74 5.79
N ASN A 71 1.33 14.01 4.93
CA ASN A 71 0.20 13.16 5.32
C ASN A 71 -0.05 12.07 4.27
N VAL A 72 0.92 11.17 4.11
CA VAL A 72 0.77 10.01 3.23
C VAL A 72 -0.08 8.94 3.93
N GLN A 73 -0.99 8.30 3.20
CA GLN A 73 -1.89 7.29 3.74
C GLN A 73 -1.81 5.99 2.94
N PRO A 74 -1.83 4.82 3.59
CA PRO A 74 -2.04 3.55 2.89
C PRO A 74 -3.39 3.53 2.18
N ILE A 75 -3.41 3.14 0.90
CA ILE A 75 -4.64 3.04 0.11
C ILE A 75 -4.90 1.64 -0.44
N GLN A 76 -3.86 0.81 -0.58
CA GLN A 76 -3.99 -0.52 -1.14
C GLN A 76 -2.81 -1.40 -0.72
N THR A 77 -3.06 -2.65 -0.33
CA THR A 77 -2.01 -3.67 -0.25
C THR A 77 -1.71 -4.19 -1.66
N ILE A 78 -0.45 -4.07 -2.10
CA ILE A 78 0.00 -4.55 -3.42
C ILE A 78 0.21 -6.06 -3.37
N VAL A 79 0.90 -6.53 -2.33
CA VAL A 79 1.15 -7.93 -2.06
C VAL A 79 1.49 -8.11 -0.59
N GLU A 80 1.19 -9.28 -0.02
CA GLU A 80 1.47 -9.60 1.37
C GLU A 80 2.19 -10.94 1.54
N SER A 81 2.99 -11.05 2.61
CA SER A 81 3.63 -12.30 3.05
C SER A 81 4.50 -13.01 1.98
N ILE A 82 5.16 -12.22 1.13
CA ILE A 82 6.09 -12.76 0.12
C ILE A 82 7.50 -12.90 0.65
N ASP A 83 8.29 -13.75 0.02
CA ASP A 83 9.70 -13.87 0.36
C ASP A 83 10.45 -12.58 -0.01
N ASN A 84 11.41 -12.18 0.84
CA ASN A 84 12.21 -10.98 0.61
C ASN A 84 13.27 -11.21 -0.48
N THR A 85 12.85 -11.17 -1.75
CA THR A 85 13.69 -11.49 -2.92
C THR A 85 14.34 -10.27 -3.59
N GLY A 86 13.93 -9.05 -3.22
CA GLY A 86 14.44 -7.80 -3.81
C GLY A 86 13.68 -7.32 -5.05
N SER A 87 12.65 -8.05 -5.50
CA SER A 87 11.85 -7.66 -6.66
C SER A 87 10.44 -8.23 -6.64
N TYR A 88 9.47 -7.48 -7.16
CA TYR A 88 8.09 -7.89 -7.34
C TYR A 88 7.45 -7.25 -8.58
N ASP A 89 6.85 -8.06 -9.45
CA ASP A 89 6.08 -7.58 -10.59
C ASP A 89 4.66 -7.23 -10.19
N TRP A 90 4.32 -5.96 -10.36
CA TRP A 90 3.01 -5.42 -10.05
C TRP A 90 2.34 -4.87 -11.31
N THR A 91 1.05 -5.14 -11.47
CA THR A 91 0.23 -4.47 -12.49
C THR A 91 -0.73 -3.53 -11.76
N PRO A 92 -0.46 -2.22 -11.75
CA PRO A 92 -1.36 -1.25 -11.14
C PRO A 92 -2.70 -1.23 -11.83
N ASP A 93 -3.76 -1.00 -11.06
CA ASP A 93 -5.09 -0.89 -11.64
C ASP A 93 -5.25 0.45 -12.37
N THR A 94 -5.94 0.42 -13.50
CA THR A 94 -6.27 1.57 -14.34
C THR A 94 -7.00 2.71 -13.60
N HIS A 95 -7.72 2.44 -12.50
CA HIS A 95 -8.39 3.50 -11.73
C HIS A 95 -7.42 4.42 -10.95
N LEU A 96 -6.12 4.06 -10.87
CA LEU A 96 -5.09 4.85 -10.18
C LEU A 96 -4.54 6.01 -11.04
N ALA A 97 -4.81 6.00 -12.35
CA ALA A 97 -4.31 6.95 -13.35
C ALA A 97 -4.73 8.43 -13.25
N PRO A 98 -5.87 8.84 -12.63
CA PRO A 98 -6.21 10.26 -12.60
C PRO A 98 -5.28 11.09 -11.69
N ASN A 99 -4.46 10.45 -10.85
CA ASN A 99 -3.57 11.13 -9.90
C ASN A 99 -2.12 11.13 -10.42
N LYS A 100 -1.63 12.31 -10.78
CA LYS A 100 -0.30 12.45 -11.41
C LYS A 100 0.87 12.58 -10.44
N THR A 101 0.61 12.73 -9.15
CA THR A 101 1.64 12.90 -8.11
C THR A 101 1.08 12.34 -6.81
N TYR A 102 1.94 12.09 -5.81
CA TYR A 102 1.58 11.67 -4.45
C TYR A 102 1.46 10.16 -4.19
N TYR A 103 2.00 9.29 -5.04
CA TYR A 103 2.10 7.86 -4.69
C TYR A 103 3.46 7.51 -4.10
N GLY A 104 3.47 6.54 -3.18
CA GLY A 104 4.68 5.93 -2.61
C GLY A 104 4.49 4.43 -2.39
N ILE A 105 5.58 3.70 -2.20
CA ILE A 105 5.55 2.32 -1.70
C ILE A 105 6.05 2.30 -0.26
N GLU A 106 5.35 1.55 0.58
CA GLU A 106 5.81 1.12 1.88
C GLU A 106 6.09 -0.38 1.83
N LEU A 107 7.28 -0.78 2.28
CA LEU A 107 7.70 -2.16 2.42
C LEU A 107 7.80 -2.48 3.90
N ILE A 108 7.12 -3.52 4.35
CA ILE A 108 7.05 -3.89 5.76
C ILE A 108 7.52 -5.32 5.94
N VAL A 109 8.37 -5.53 6.94
CA VAL A 109 8.83 -6.84 7.38
C VAL A 109 7.80 -7.45 8.32
N GLU A 110 7.29 -8.62 7.94
CA GLU A 110 6.28 -9.34 8.70
C GLU A 110 6.80 -9.83 10.05
N GLY A 111 5.97 -9.70 11.08
CA GLY A 111 6.28 -10.13 12.45
C GLY A 111 7.18 -9.18 13.24
N THR A 112 7.96 -8.31 12.59
CA THR A 112 8.76 -7.28 13.27
C THR A 112 8.19 -5.87 13.14
N GLY A 113 7.49 -5.57 12.04
CA GLY A 113 7.03 -4.22 11.72
C GLY A 113 8.13 -3.27 11.28
N GLN A 114 9.37 -3.75 11.14
CA GLN A 114 10.44 -2.98 10.51
C GLN A 114 10.01 -2.62 9.09
N TYR A 115 10.21 -1.37 8.67
CA TYR A 115 9.70 -0.93 7.38
C TYR A 115 10.67 0.02 6.67
N GLN A 116 10.41 0.20 5.38
CA GLN A 116 10.99 1.24 4.56
C GLN A 116 9.87 1.91 3.78
N CYS A 117 9.99 3.20 3.52
CA CYS A 117 9.06 3.90 2.65
C CYS A 117 9.80 4.84 1.71
N MET A 118 9.22 5.05 0.53
CA MET A 118 9.69 6.12 -0.35
C MET A 118 9.34 7.46 0.26
N GLN A 119 10.35 8.19 0.74
CA GLN A 119 10.16 9.54 1.22
C GLN A 119 10.05 10.49 0.01
N HIS A 120 9.10 11.44 0.07
CA HIS A 120 8.87 12.50 -0.94
C HIS A 120 8.19 12.04 -2.24
N GLU A 121 7.14 12.76 -2.68
CA GLU A 121 6.39 12.69 -3.97
C GLU A 121 6.94 11.66 -4.99
N ALA A 122 6.85 10.37 -4.67
CA ALA A 122 7.85 9.42 -5.20
C ALA A 122 7.57 9.07 -6.65
N MET A 123 6.30 8.85 -6.99
CA MET A 123 5.91 8.42 -8.32
C MET A 123 4.57 8.98 -8.78
N SER A 124 4.38 8.91 -10.08
CA SER A 124 3.12 9.18 -10.78
C SER A 124 2.56 7.89 -11.40
N MET A 125 1.24 7.79 -11.51
CA MET A 125 0.55 6.65 -12.12
C MET A 125 -0.06 7.11 -13.44
N GLN A 126 0.31 6.49 -14.57
CA GLN A 126 -0.07 6.97 -15.92
C GLN A 126 -0.42 5.87 -16.91
#